data_AF-A0A2R7Y2X5-F1
#
_entry.id   AF-A0A2R7Y2X5-F1
#
_cell.length_a   1.000
_cell.length_b   1.000
_cell.length_c   1.000
_cell.angle_alpha   90.00
_cell.angle_beta   90.00
_cell.angle_gamma   90.00
#
_symmetry.space_group_name_H-M   'P 1'
#
loop_
_entity.id
_entity.type
_entity.pdbx_description
1 polymer ?
#
loop_
_entity_poly.entity_id
_entity_poly.type
_entity_poly.pdbx_seq_one_letter_code
_entity_poly.pdbx_strand_id
1 'polypeptide(L)'
;MVENWRRYVIKIYDAAKSILPDACVYVFGSVVMGEATGGSDVDILVVSKSMPRNGLERMRVRIEIEKAANLPLHHPFEFHLVNEEEAKWYFERVSELQDVSSIVKSSNQ
;
A
#
# COMPACT_ATOMS: atom_id res chain seq x y z
N MET A 1 11.06 5.28 -13.90
CA MET A 1 10.52 4.25 -12.98
C MET A 1 9.43 4.79 -12.05
N VAL A 2 9.49 6.05 -11.60
CA VAL A 2 8.42 6.69 -10.79
C VAL A 2 7.12 6.95 -11.58
N GLU A 3 7.16 7.21 -12.89
CA GLU A 3 5.95 7.55 -13.67
C GLU A 3 4.85 6.47 -13.72
N ASN A 4 5.13 5.23 -13.30
CA ASN A 4 4.17 4.13 -13.33
C ASN A 4 3.75 3.61 -11.94
N TRP A 5 4.17 4.23 -10.83
CA TRP A 5 3.84 3.72 -9.48
C TRP A 5 2.33 3.65 -9.25
N ARG A 6 1.56 4.62 -9.78
CA ARG A 6 0.09 4.66 -9.66
C ARG A 6 -0.56 3.39 -10.22
N ARG A 7 -0.07 2.87 -11.35
CA ARG A 7 -0.60 1.63 -11.95
C ARG A 7 -0.34 0.42 -11.07
N TYR A 8 0.84 0.33 -10.46
CA TYR A 8 1.16 -0.75 -9.54
C TYR A 8 0.37 -0.65 -8.24
N VAL A 9 0.20 0.56 -7.71
CA VAL A 9 -0.59 0.81 -6.49
C VAL A 9 -2.07 0.45 -6.69
N ILE A 10 -2.65 0.67 -7.87
CA ILE A 10 -3.99 0.18 -8.20
C ILE A 10 -4.04 -1.37 -8.16
N LYS A 11 -3.07 -2.06 -8.77
CA LYS A 11 -3.00 -3.53 -8.70
C LYS A 11 -2.85 -4.03 -7.27
N ILE A 12 -2.05 -3.34 -6.46
CA ILE A 12 -1.85 -3.65 -5.04
C ILE A 12 -3.14 -3.42 -4.25
N TYR A 13 -3.88 -2.35 -4.54
CA TYR A 13 -5.19 -2.11 -3.94
C TYR A 13 -6.17 -3.26 -4.24
N ASP A 14 -6.29 -3.64 -5.51
CA ASP A 14 -7.20 -4.73 -5.91
C ASP A 14 -6.78 -6.07 -5.28
N ALA A 15 -5.47 -6.37 -5.28
CA ALA A 15 -4.92 -7.55 -4.64
C ALA A 15 -5.17 -7.57 -3.13
N ALA A 16 -4.86 -6.48 -2.43
CA ALA A 16 -5.08 -6.35 -0.99
C ALA A 16 -6.55 -6.55 -0.63
N LYS A 17 -7.48 -5.97 -1.40
CA LYS A 17 -8.92 -6.14 -1.15
C LYS A 17 -9.45 -7.52 -1.51
N SER A 18 -8.82 -8.23 -2.44
CA SER A 18 -9.17 -9.63 -2.71
C SER A 18 -8.81 -10.58 -1.56
N ILE A 19 -7.74 -10.27 -0.82
CA ILE A 19 -7.22 -11.07 0.30
C ILE A 19 -7.84 -10.64 1.63
N LEU A 20 -8.00 -9.33 1.81
CA LEU A 20 -8.58 -8.68 2.98
C LEU A 20 -9.69 -7.72 2.50
N PRO A 21 -10.96 -8.18 2.41
CA PRO A 21 -12.06 -7.38 1.86
C PRO A 21 -12.29 -6.04 2.56
N ASP A 22 -11.93 -5.94 3.84
CA ASP A 22 -12.00 -4.75 4.67
C ASP A 22 -10.75 -3.87 4.60
N ALA A 23 -9.79 -4.19 3.73
CA ALA A 23 -8.54 -3.43 3.62
C ALA A 23 -8.75 -2.02 3.04
N CYS A 24 -8.16 -1.04 3.73
CA CYS A 24 -7.93 0.31 3.26
C CYS A 24 -6.45 0.45 2.91
N VAL A 25 -6.16 0.92 1.70
CA VAL A 25 -4.78 1.07 1.21
C VAL A 25 -4.48 2.54 0.99
N TYR A 26 -3.36 3.00 1.56
CA TYR A 26 -2.85 4.35 1.42
C TYR A 26 -1.43 4.31 0.90
N VAL A 27 -1.04 5.35 0.19
CA VAL A 27 0.36 5.62 -0.15
C VAL A 27 0.80 6.83 0.64
N PHE A 28 2.03 6.81 1.12
CA PHE A 28 2.61 7.93 1.86
C PHE A 28 4.10 8.07 1.54
N GLY A 29 4.76 8.98 2.25
CA GLY A 29 6.19 9.24 2.09
C GLY A 29 6.53 10.15 0.90
N SER A 30 7.81 10.15 0.52
CA SER A 30 8.38 11.10 -0.44
C SER A 30 7.72 11.08 -1.83
N VAL A 31 7.08 9.95 -2.20
CA VAL A 31 6.37 9.76 -3.47
C VAL A 31 5.09 10.59 -3.55
N VAL A 32 4.35 10.70 -2.45
CA VAL A 32 3.12 11.53 -2.41
C VAL A 32 3.47 13.01 -2.36
N MET A 33 4.58 13.37 -1.71
CA MET A 33 5.08 14.75 -1.61
C MET A 33 5.60 15.32 -2.94
N GLY A 34 5.70 14.49 -4.00
CA GLY A 34 6.30 14.90 -5.28
C GLY A 34 7.83 15.07 -5.23
N GLU A 35 8.46 14.65 -4.13
CA GLU A 35 9.91 14.72 -3.90
C GLU A 35 10.63 13.43 -4.34
N ALA A 36 9.89 12.41 -4.80
CA ALA A 36 10.48 11.15 -5.22
C ALA A 36 11.45 11.32 -6.38
N THR A 37 12.72 11.06 -6.10
CA THR A 37 13.76 10.87 -7.11
C THR A 37 13.72 9.43 -7.61
N GLY A 38 14.37 9.13 -8.74
CA GLY A 38 14.24 7.84 -9.44
C GLY A 38 14.55 6.56 -8.65
N GLY A 39 15.04 6.66 -7.41
CA GLY A 39 15.32 5.56 -6.48
C GLY A 39 14.59 5.62 -5.14
N SER A 40 13.59 6.49 -4.96
CA SER A 40 12.79 6.52 -3.73
C SER A 40 11.84 5.32 -3.65
N ASP A 41 11.82 4.65 -2.51
CA ASP A 41 10.81 3.63 -2.19
C ASP A 41 9.41 4.28 -2.07
N VAL A 42 8.39 3.51 -2.45
CA VAL A 42 6.97 3.87 -2.40
C VAL A 42 6.37 3.16 -1.18
N ASP A 43 6.08 3.92 -0.14
CA ASP A 43 5.51 3.40 1.09
C ASP A 43 4.00 3.16 0.94
N ILE A 44 3.58 1.93 1.19
CA ILE A 44 2.19 1.47 1.08
C ILE A 44 1.70 1.03 2.45
N LEU A 45 0.72 1.75 2.98
CA LEU A 45 0.02 1.38 4.21
C LEU A 45 -1.21 0.55 3.86
N VAL A 46 -1.30 -0.68 4.37
CA VAL A 46 -2.49 -1.52 4.28
C VAL A 46 -3.05 -1.68 5.68
N VAL A 47 -4.26 -1.15 5.88
CA VAL A 47 -4.98 -1.19 7.15
C VAL A 47 -6.17 -2.13 7.03
N SER A 48 -6.31 -3.10 7.92
CA SER A 48 -7.48 -4.00 7.98
C SER A 48 -7.76 -4.40 9.43
N LYS A 49 -9.03 -4.53 9.80
CA LYS A 49 -9.43 -5.10 11.11
C LYS A 49 -9.03 -6.57 11.20
N SER A 50 -9.07 -7.24 10.06
CA SER A 50 -8.73 -8.65 9.89
C SER A 50 -7.21 -8.89 9.78
N MET A 51 -6.38 -7.85 9.91
CA MET A 51 -4.93 -7.98 9.82
C MET A 51 -4.39 -8.88 10.94
N PRO A 52 -3.65 -9.96 10.64
CA PRO A 52 -3.09 -10.84 11.65
C PRO A 52 -2.19 -10.10 12.64
N ARG A 53 -2.14 -10.53 13.90
CA ARG A 53 -1.21 -9.96 14.89
C ARG A 53 0.19 -10.59 14.82
N ASN A 54 0.29 -11.81 14.30
CA ASN A 54 1.54 -12.54 14.19
C ASN A 54 2.34 -12.08 12.96
N GLY A 55 3.64 -11.82 13.13
CA GLY A 55 4.54 -11.39 12.06
C GLY A 55 4.66 -12.38 10.89
N LEU A 56 4.66 -13.69 11.15
CA LEU A 56 4.69 -14.72 10.10
C LEU A 56 3.41 -14.70 9.26
N GLU A 57 2.25 -14.48 9.88
CA GLU A 57 0.99 -14.39 9.16
C GLU A 57 0.89 -13.10 8.35
N ARG A 58 1.35 -11.96 8.89
CA ARG A 58 1.49 -10.73 8.12
C ARG A 58 2.43 -10.90 6.91
N MET A 59 3.55 -11.60 7.09
CA MET A 59 4.46 -11.91 5.99
C MET A 59 3.77 -12.74 4.89
N ARG A 60 2.92 -13.70 5.26
CA ARG A 60 2.11 -14.45 4.28
C ARG A 60 1.14 -13.54 3.54
N VAL A 61 0.43 -12.68 4.25
CA VAL A 61 -0.48 -11.69 3.63
C VAL A 61 0.30 -10.82 2.63
N ARG A 62 1.47 -10.32 3.00
CA ARG A 62 2.35 -9.53 2.11
C ARG A 62 2.68 -10.31 0.84
N ILE A 63 3.19 -11.54 0.97
CA ILE A 63 3.57 -12.38 -0.18
C ILE A 63 2.39 -12.64 -1.10
N GLU A 64 1.21 -12.90 -0.54
CA GLU A 64 0.00 -13.13 -1.34
C GLU A 64 -0.44 -11.86 -2.08
N ILE A 65 -0.33 -10.68 -1.44
CA ILE A 65 -0.58 -9.38 -2.11
C ILE A 65 0.41 -9.18 -3.26
N GLU A 66 1.71 -9.36 -3.02
CA GLU A 66 2.76 -9.18 -4.03
C GLU A 66 2.53 -10.10 -5.25
N LYS A 67 2.18 -11.37 -5.01
CA LYS A 67 1.83 -12.34 -6.07
C LYS A 67 0.56 -11.94 -6.82
N ALA A 68 -0.52 -11.63 -6.11
CA ALA A 68 -1.80 -11.28 -6.72
C ALA A 68 -1.73 -9.98 -7.52
N ALA A 69 -0.93 -9.02 -7.07
CA ALA A 69 -0.64 -7.79 -7.82
C ALA A 69 0.35 -7.99 -8.99
N ASN A 70 0.90 -9.20 -9.14
CA ASN A 70 1.91 -9.57 -10.12
C ASN A 70 3.11 -8.58 -10.11
N LEU A 71 3.64 -8.33 -8.92
CA LEU A 71 4.78 -7.43 -8.76
C LEU A 71 6.07 -8.08 -9.27
N PRO A 72 6.99 -7.30 -9.84
CA PRO A 72 8.32 -7.80 -10.20
C PRO A 72 9.07 -8.31 -8.96
N LEU A 73 9.96 -9.29 -9.12
CA LEU A 73 10.76 -9.84 -8.01
C LEU A 73 11.54 -8.76 -7.23
N HIS A 74 11.98 -7.72 -7.94
CA HIS A 74 12.58 -6.52 -7.36
C HIS A 74 11.68 -5.33 -7.64
N HIS A 75 11.13 -4.75 -6.59
CA HIS A 75 10.24 -3.60 -6.67
C HIS A 75 10.53 -2.59 -5.55
N PRO A 76 10.30 -1.28 -5.78
CA PRO A 76 10.55 -0.24 -4.78
C PRO A 76 9.31 0.00 -3.90
N PHE A 77 8.58 -1.06 -3.51
CA PHE A 77 7.34 -0.91 -2.72
C PHE A 77 7.58 -1.46 -1.32
N GLU A 78 7.44 -0.59 -0.32
CA GLU A 78 7.54 -0.96 1.08
C GLU A 78 6.13 -1.13 1.67
N PHE A 79 5.84 -2.33 2.19
CA PHE A 79 4.52 -2.68 2.72
C PHE A 79 4.46 -2.54 4.24
N HIS A 80 3.63 -1.61 4.70
CA HIS A 80 3.25 -1.45 6.10
C HIS A 80 1.89 -2.10 6.33
N LEU A 81 1.91 -3.35 6.79
CA LEU A 81 0.69 -4.10 7.11
C LEU A 81 0.32 -3.90 8.57
N VAL A 82 -0.80 -3.23 8.83
CA VAL A 82 -1.21 -2.83 10.18
C VAL A 82 -2.69 -3.09 10.44
N ASN A 83 -3.04 -3.24 11.71
CA ASN A 83 -4.44 -3.19 12.14
C ASN A 83 -4.89 -1.74 12.39
N GLU A 84 -6.18 -1.55 12.69
CA GLU A 84 -6.74 -0.21 12.94
C GLU A 84 -6.13 0.52 14.14
N GLU A 85 -5.71 -0.19 15.19
CA GLU A 85 -5.09 0.42 16.36
C GLU A 85 -3.71 0.98 16.02
N GLU A 86 -2.91 0.18 15.32
CA GLU A 86 -1.58 0.54 14.83
C GLU A 86 -1.65 1.65 13.77
N ALA A 87 -2.68 1.66 12.93
CA ALA A 87 -2.87 2.67 11.90
C ALA A 87 -3.02 4.09 12.47
N LYS A 88 -3.54 4.24 13.70
CA LYS A 88 -3.65 5.55 14.37
C LYS A 88 -2.30 6.26 14.46
N TRP A 89 -1.23 5.52 14.74
CA TRP A 89 0.12 6.06 14.80
C TRP A 89 0.54 6.72 13.48
N TYR A 90 0.18 6.10 12.35
CA TYR A 90 0.46 6.63 11.01
C TYR A 90 -0.38 7.86 10.73
N PHE A 91 -1.68 7.80 11.00
CA PHE A 91 -2.59 8.95 10.78
C PHE A 91 -2.23 10.18 11.63
N GLU A 92 -1.60 10.00 12.79
CA GLU A 92 -1.15 11.10 13.65
C GLU A 92 0.21 11.69 13.25
N ARG A 93 1.11 10.89 12.67
CA ARG A 93 2.52 11.29 12.45
C ARG A 93 2.91 11.50 11.00
N VAL A 94 2.18 10.89 10.07
CA VAL A 94 2.45 11.04 8.64
C VAL A 94 1.67 12.25 8.14
N SER A 95 2.40 13.24 7.63
CA SER A 95 1.82 14.52 7.19
C SER A 95 0.94 14.40 5.95
N GLU A 96 1.29 13.49 5.03
CA GLU A 96 0.57 13.28 3.78
C GLU A 96 0.34 11.79 3.54
N LEU A 97 -0.95 11.42 3.49
CA LEU A 97 -1.43 10.08 3.21
C LEU A 97 -2.47 10.17 2.10
N GLN A 98 -2.19 9.53 0.97
CA GLN A 98 -3.11 9.49 -0.15
C GLN A 98 -3.88 8.16 -0.15
N ASP A 99 -5.20 8.23 0.03
CA ASP A 99 -6.07 7.07 -0.14
C ASP A 99 -6.08 6.62 -1.61
N VAL A 100 -5.69 5.36 -1.85
CA VAL A 100 -5.62 4.78 -3.19
C VAL A 100 -7.00 4.67 -3.83
N SER A 101 -8.07 4.56 -3.04
CA SER A 101 -9.44 4.52 -3.57
C SER A 101 -9.79 5.77 -4.39
N SER A 102 -9.19 6.92 -4.05
CA SER A 102 -9.34 8.17 -4.80
C SER A 102 -8.63 8.13 -6.17
N ILE A 103 -7.48 7.46 -6.24
CA ILE A 103 -6.68 7.26 -7.46
C ILE A 103 -7.41 6.32 -8.41
N VAL A 104 -7.96 5.22 -7.89
CA VAL A 104 -8.75 4.24 -8.67
C VAL A 104 -9.96 4.91 -9.31
N LYS A 105 -10.73 5.70 -8.54
CA LYS A 105 -11.89 6.44 -9.04
C LYS A 105 -11.51 7.40 -10.17
N SER A 106 -10.39 8.10 -10.05
CA SER A 106 -9.91 9.05 -11.05
C SER A 106 -9.34 8.38 -12.31
N SER A 107 -8.99 7.09 -12.24
CA SER A 107 -8.44 6.33 -13.38
C SER A 107 -9.52 5.64 -14.22
N ASN A 108 -10.72 5.45 -13.65
CA ASN A 108 -11.88 4.84 -14.31
C ASN A 108 -12.84 5.89 -14.92
N GLN A 109 -12.40 7.15 -15.02
CA GLN A 109 -13.15 8.28 -15.58
C GLN A 109 -12.40 8.84 -16.78
#